data_AF-A0A5A9ZNN8-F1
#
_entry.id   AF-A0A5A9ZNN8-F1
#
_cell.length_a   1.000
_cell.length_b   1.000
_cell.length_c   1.000
_cell.angle_alpha   90.00
_cell.angle_beta   90.00
_cell.angle_gamma   90.00
#
_symmetry.space_group_name_H-M   'P 1'
#
loop_
_entity.id
_entity.type
_entity.pdbx_description
1 polymer ?
#
loop_
_entity_poly.entity_id
_entity_poly.type
_entity_poly.pdbx_seq_one_letter_code
_entity_poly.pdbx_strand_id
1 'polypeptide(L)'
;MSLALRRFAASAAGALAVALTIGSANPALAQNIDASSVGEQAAGSAIDALGSVPVGSTADVMGSVGSADFAVGAGSLSPVGTPRSVDETITESKFVRIERTEGAYQYWLVESAAMKRQVLVEVVPSRVGTTAPALYMLDGVDSPEKPSGWSSMGKIADRMAGENVHVVTPTGAYASYFADWENVDPVLGHNKWETFLTEELPAIVSSQLEVTDKAAVGGISMGGQAAMHLAATYPELYDGVMSFSGYYSTMDQLGYQTIRLTVETRGGAIENMWGPHGSEAWRAHDTISHVGNLADARVYFSAGNGVVGEDDLAAYGGDLGGVAAGLVLERGVFEGTTAFEKALKSSGIDHRVDYSETGLHNWVNFMKNFDAGWDYIKPALQG
;
A
#
# COMPACT_ATOMS: atom_id res chain seq x y z
N MET A 1 26.14 20.55 -21.75
CA MET A 1 25.58 20.47 -20.38
C MET A 1 25.16 19.03 -20.13
N SER A 2 25.79 18.34 -19.17
CA SER A 2 25.66 16.89 -18.95
C SER A 2 24.24 16.46 -18.54
N LEU A 3 23.81 15.28 -18.98
CA LEU A 3 22.53 14.64 -18.60
C LEU A 3 22.34 14.53 -17.07
N ALA A 4 23.44 14.50 -16.32
CA ALA A 4 23.45 14.48 -14.85
C ALA A 4 22.95 15.79 -14.23
N LEU A 5 23.29 16.96 -14.81
CA LEU A 5 22.81 18.26 -14.30
C LEU A 5 21.31 18.48 -14.54
N ARG A 6 20.74 17.89 -15.60
CA ARG A 6 19.29 17.98 -15.87
C ARG A 6 18.46 17.12 -14.91
N ARG A 7 19.01 15.98 -14.44
CA ARG A 7 18.36 15.13 -13.42
C ARG A 7 18.37 15.79 -12.04
N PHE A 8 19.45 16.49 -11.68
CA PHE A 8 19.57 17.20 -10.41
C PHE A 8 18.69 18.47 -10.32
N ALA A 9 18.51 19.19 -11.44
CA ALA A 9 17.66 20.37 -11.46
C ALA A 9 16.16 20.05 -11.36
N ALA A 10 15.73 18.88 -11.85
CA ALA A 10 14.33 18.45 -11.79
C ALA A 10 13.92 17.95 -10.39
N SER A 11 14.82 17.26 -9.68
CA SER A 11 14.58 16.83 -8.28
C SER A 11 14.55 18.01 -7.31
N ALA A 12 15.42 19.01 -7.50
CA ALA A 12 15.44 20.22 -6.70
C ALA A 12 14.17 21.09 -6.89
N ALA A 13 13.64 21.16 -8.11
CA ALA A 13 12.41 21.93 -8.40
C ALA A 13 11.15 21.30 -7.77
N GLY A 14 11.07 19.96 -7.72
CA GLY A 14 9.96 19.25 -7.07
C GLY A 14 9.95 19.40 -5.55
N ALA A 15 11.12 19.28 -4.92
CA ALA A 15 11.27 19.50 -3.47
C ALA A 15 11.01 20.97 -3.08
N LEU A 16 11.42 21.93 -3.93
CA LEU A 16 11.17 23.35 -3.70
C LEU A 16 9.68 23.71 -3.84
N ALA A 17 8.94 23.06 -4.75
CA ALA A 17 7.49 23.27 -4.88
C ALA A 17 6.73 22.76 -3.64
N VAL A 18 7.14 21.63 -3.06
CA VAL A 18 6.57 21.09 -1.80
C VAL A 18 6.98 21.93 -0.59
N ALA A 19 8.22 22.45 -0.55
CA ALA A 19 8.67 23.34 0.52
C ALA A 19 7.99 24.73 0.45
N LEU A 20 7.73 25.25 -0.74
CA LEU A 20 7.05 26.54 -0.94
C LEU A 20 5.55 26.48 -0.64
N THR A 21 4.89 25.34 -0.88
CA THR A 21 3.50 25.14 -0.45
C THR A 21 3.39 25.07 1.08
N ILE A 22 4.34 24.41 1.75
CA ILE A 22 4.39 24.33 3.22
C ILE A 22 4.81 25.67 3.86
N GLY A 23 5.73 26.43 3.23
CA GLY A 23 6.17 27.75 3.68
C GLY A 23 5.08 28.83 3.66
N SER A 24 3.97 28.61 2.95
CA SER A 24 2.83 29.53 2.91
C SER A 24 2.04 29.59 4.23
N ALA A 25 2.26 28.65 5.16
CA ALA A 25 1.63 28.64 6.48
C ALA A 25 2.37 29.49 7.53
N ASN A 26 3.56 30.02 7.22
CA ASN A 26 4.31 30.89 8.15
C ASN A 26 5.17 31.94 7.40
N PRO A 27 4.69 33.20 7.24
CA PRO A 27 5.33 34.21 6.39
C PRO A 27 6.75 34.63 6.84
N ALA A 28 7.17 34.26 8.05
CA ALA A 28 8.54 34.48 8.53
C ALA A 28 9.58 33.54 7.89
N LEU A 29 9.18 32.36 7.41
CA LEU A 29 10.09 31.38 6.78
C LEU A 29 10.30 31.63 5.28
N ALA A 30 9.39 32.37 4.63
CA ALA A 30 9.43 32.62 3.19
C ALA A 30 10.47 33.68 2.76
N GLN A 31 11.00 34.49 3.68
CA GLN A 31 11.83 35.65 3.33
C GLN A 31 13.32 35.36 3.12
N ASN A 32 13.81 34.15 3.40
CA ASN A 32 15.25 33.85 3.38
C ASN A 32 15.68 32.77 2.37
N ILE A 33 14.79 32.30 1.48
CA ILE A 33 15.16 31.29 0.48
C ILE A 33 15.61 31.99 -0.81
N ASP A 34 16.91 32.26 -0.93
CA ASP A 34 17.51 32.71 -2.19
C ASP A 34 17.63 31.50 -3.15
N ALA A 35 16.70 31.44 -4.11
CA ALA A 35 16.59 30.40 -5.13
C ALA A 35 17.84 30.24 -6.03
N SER A 36 18.82 31.13 -5.91
CA SER A 36 20.08 31.09 -6.68
C SER A 36 21.24 30.37 -5.98
N SER A 37 21.08 29.94 -4.71
CA SER A 37 22.16 29.38 -3.88
C SER A 37 21.99 27.91 -3.47
N VAL A 38 21.11 27.17 -4.15
CA VAL A 38 20.66 25.83 -3.73
C VAL A 38 21.79 24.77 -3.78
N GLY A 39 22.39 24.52 -2.61
CA GLY A 39 23.23 23.36 -2.29
C GLY A 39 22.71 22.64 -1.05
N GLU A 40 23.36 21.54 -0.64
CA GLU A 40 22.99 20.62 0.46
C GLU A 40 22.48 21.29 1.76
N GLN A 41 22.92 22.51 2.06
CA GLN A 41 22.49 23.29 3.23
C GLN A 41 21.00 23.70 3.19
N ALA A 42 20.42 23.97 2.02
CA ALA A 42 19.01 24.32 1.88
C ALA A 42 18.08 23.10 2.10
N ALA A 43 18.58 21.89 1.80
CA ALA A 43 17.85 20.65 2.05
C ALA A 43 17.88 20.25 3.53
N GLY A 44 19.03 20.40 4.21
CA GLY A 44 19.12 20.18 5.66
C GLY A 44 18.20 21.11 6.47
N SER A 45 18.14 22.38 6.08
CA SER A 45 17.24 23.36 6.71
C SER A 45 15.75 23.14 6.38
N ALA A 46 15.43 22.58 5.22
CA ALA A 46 14.07 22.13 4.91
C ALA A 46 13.65 20.90 5.75
N ILE A 47 14.57 19.95 5.98
CA ILE A 47 14.34 18.78 6.84
C ILE A 47 14.16 19.21 8.31
N ASP A 48 14.99 20.12 8.82
CA ASP A 48 14.85 20.65 10.18
C ASP A 48 13.57 21.49 10.35
N ALA A 49 13.18 22.25 9.32
CA ALA A 49 11.93 23.00 9.31
C ALA A 49 10.72 22.07 9.31
N LEU A 50 10.76 20.95 8.58
CA LEU A 50 9.70 19.93 8.57
C LEU A 50 9.67 19.13 9.88
N GLY A 51 10.82 18.85 10.48
CA GLY A 51 10.96 18.17 11.77
C GLY A 51 10.46 18.97 12.97
N SER A 52 10.37 20.30 12.85
CA SER A 52 9.96 21.21 13.92
C SER A 52 8.49 21.66 13.87
N VAL A 53 7.71 21.19 12.89
CA VAL A 53 6.27 21.49 12.76
C VAL A 53 5.46 20.65 13.76
N PRO A 54 4.68 21.26 14.68
CA PRO A 54 3.82 20.53 15.62
C PRO A 54 2.75 19.70 14.90
N VAL A 55 2.45 18.50 15.42
CA VAL A 55 1.48 17.52 14.90
C VAL A 55 0.06 18.09 14.67
N GLY A 56 -0.27 19.25 15.25
CA GLY A 56 -1.56 19.93 15.04
C GLY A 56 -1.63 20.92 13.86
N SER A 57 -0.52 21.23 13.19
CA SER A 57 -0.45 22.31 12.19
C SER A 57 -0.49 21.86 10.73
N THR A 58 -0.55 20.56 10.47
CA THR A 58 -0.85 19.99 9.15
C THR A 58 -2.27 20.36 8.70
N ALA A 59 -3.23 20.40 9.63
CA ALA A 59 -4.59 20.91 9.40
C ALA A 59 -4.59 22.40 8.99
N ASP A 60 -3.69 23.21 9.56
CA ASP A 60 -3.57 24.63 9.22
C ASP A 60 -2.87 24.86 7.86
N VAL A 61 -1.91 23.99 7.50
CA VAL A 61 -1.31 23.95 6.15
C VAL A 61 -2.35 23.51 5.10
N MET A 62 -3.26 22.59 5.46
CA MET A 62 -4.37 22.17 4.59
C MET A 62 -5.49 23.23 4.47
N GLY A 63 -5.74 24.01 5.53
CA GLY A 63 -6.72 25.09 5.53
C GLY A 63 -6.30 26.31 4.70
N SER A 64 -5.00 26.54 4.53
CA SER A 64 -4.47 27.68 3.74
C SER A 64 -4.38 27.39 2.23
N VAL A 65 -4.31 26.11 1.83
CA VAL A 65 -4.31 25.65 0.44
C VAL A 65 -5.71 25.14 0.10
N GLY A 66 -6.69 26.05 0.02
CA GLY A 66 -8.09 25.68 -0.19
C GLY A 66 -8.30 24.77 -1.40
N SER A 67 -9.05 23.67 -1.23
CA SER A 67 -9.65 22.75 -2.22
C SER A 67 -8.89 22.40 -3.51
N ALA A 68 -7.61 22.74 -3.65
CA ALA A 68 -6.86 22.59 -4.90
C ALA A 68 -6.00 21.33 -4.83
N ASP A 69 -6.07 20.53 -5.90
CA ASP A 69 -5.19 19.38 -6.11
C ASP A 69 -3.72 19.81 -6.07
N PHE A 70 -2.90 19.08 -5.31
CA PHE A 70 -1.46 19.30 -5.35
C PHE A 70 -0.93 18.85 -6.72
N ALA A 71 -0.12 19.71 -7.35
CA ALA A 71 0.52 19.38 -8.61
C ALA A 71 1.49 18.22 -8.42
N VAL A 72 1.28 17.12 -9.15
CA VAL A 72 2.17 15.96 -9.16
C VAL A 72 3.47 16.36 -9.85
N GLY A 73 4.51 16.64 -9.07
CA GLY A 73 5.88 16.74 -9.59
C GLY A 73 6.30 15.38 -10.17
N ALA A 74 7.14 15.37 -11.21
CA ALA A 74 7.60 14.18 -11.92
C ALA A 74 8.55 13.27 -11.09
N GLY A 75 8.25 13.06 -9.80
CA GLY A 75 8.95 12.17 -8.89
C GLY A 75 8.45 10.74 -9.05
N SER A 76 9.38 9.84 -9.40
CA SER A 76 9.20 8.39 -9.55
C SER A 76 8.05 7.97 -10.49
N LEU A 77 8.04 8.52 -11.71
CA LEU A 77 7.45 7.86 -12.86
C LEU A 77 8.33 6.67 -13.25
N SER A 78 8.31 5.59 -12.48
CA SER A 78 8.77 4.31 -12.98
C SER A 78 7.71 3.85 -13.97
N PRO A 79 8.01 3.73 -15.28
CA PRO A 79 7.01 3.27 -16.23
C PRO A 79 6.60 1.86 -15.81
N VAL A 80 5.32 1.70 -15.46
CA VAL A 80 4.69 0.38 -15.55
C VAL A 80 4.82 0.00 -17.03
N GLY A 81 5.25 -1.23 -17.31
CA GLY A 81 5.43 -1.69 -18.68
C GLY A 81 4.13 -1.59 -19.49
N THR A 82 4.11 -2.14 -20.71
CA THR A 82 2.85 -2.26 -21.42
C THR A 82 1.85 -3.10 -20.61
N PRO A 83 0.59 -2.65 -20.42
CA PRO A 83 -0.40 -3.44 -19.69
C PRO A 83 -0.56 -4.81 -20.34
N ARG A 84 -0.83 -5.83 -19.51
CA ARG A 84 -1.12 -7.17 -20.02
C ARG A 84 -2.34 -7.12 -20.93
N SER A 85 -2.22 -7.70 -22.11
CA SER A 85 -3.33 -7.86 -23.03
C SER A 85 -4.39 -8.77 -22.42
N VAL A 86 -5.65 -8.44 -22.67
CA VAL A 86 -6.77 -9.34 -22.39
C VAL A 86 -6.81 -10.47 -23.41
N ASP A 87 -7.18 -11.66 -22.97
CA ASP A 87 -7.44 -12.86 -23.75
C ASP A 87 -8.89 -13.29 -23.50
N GLU A 88 -9.75 -12.99 -24.46
CA GLU A 88 -11.19 -13.27 -24.40
C GLU A 88 -11.52 -14.77 -24.39
N THR A 89 -10.54 -15.64 -24.70
CA THR A 89 -10.73 -17.09 -24.61
C THR A 89 -10.70 -17.59 -23.17
N ILE A 90 -10.22 -16.79 -22.23
CA ILE A 90 -10.25 -17.10 -20.79
C ILE A 90 -11.66 -16.83 -20.25
N THR A 91 -12.46 -17.88 -20.17
CA THR A 91 -13.86 -17.82 -19.67
C THR A 91 -14.05 -18.45 -18.30
N GLU A 92 -13.03 -19.13 -17.77
CA GLU A 92 -13.08 -19.82 -16.48
C GLU A 92 -11.77 -19.55 -15.71
N SER A 93 -11.90 -19.38 -14.40
CA SER A 93 -10.77 -19.12 -13.50
C SER A 93 -10.23 -20.43 -12.97
N LYS A 94 -8.94 -20.71 -13.19
CA LYS A 94 -8.34 -22.01 -12.84
C LYS A 94 -6.85 -21.92 -12.63
N PHE A 95 -6.35 -22.89 -11.85
CA PHE A 95 -4.94 -23.21 -11.84
C PHE A 95 -4.51 -23.77 -13.20
N VAL A 96 -3.43 -23.21 -13.78
CA VAL A 96 -2.87 -23.70 -15.04
C VAL A 96 -1.70 -24.64 -14.78
N ARG A 97 -0.67 -24.15 -14.08
CA ARG A 97 0.55 -24.91 -13.77
C ARG A 97 1.42 -24.18 -12.74
N ILE A 98 2.34 -24.91 -12.12
CA ILE A 98 3.51 -24.31 -11.45
C ILE A 98 4.52 -23.94 -12.54
N GLU A 99 4.80 -22.66 -12.74
CA GLU A 99 5.80 -22.21 -13.71
C GLU A 99 7.21 -22.64 -13.32
N ARG A 100 7.52 -22.48 -12.03
CA ARG A 100 8.81 -22.83 -11.43
C ARG A 100 8.67 -22.94 -9.91
N THR A 101 9.67 -23.57 -9.30
CA THR A 101 9.84 -23.63 -7.84
C THR A 101 11.23 -23.14 -7.50
N GLU A 102 11.34 -22.23 -6.53
CA GLU A 102 12.61 -21.67 -6.06
C GLU A 102 12.62 -21.67 -4.53
N GLY A 103 13.42 -22.56 -3.93
CA GLY A 103 13.43 -22.74 -2.48
C GLY A 103 12.05 -23.16 -1.97
N ALA A 104 11.45 -22.37 -1.08
CA ALA A 104 10.11 -22.60 -0.54
C ALA A 104 8.97 -22.04 -1.42
N TYR A 105 9.29 -21.27 -2.46
CA TYR A 105 8.30 -20.63 -3.33
C TYR A 105 7.91 -21.51 -4.49
N GLN A 106 6.61 -21.65 -4.71
CA GLN A 106 6.00 -22.13 -5.95
C GLN A 106 5.39 -20.93 -6.69
N TYR A 107 5.68 -20.79 -7.98
CA TYR A 107 5.13 -19.71 -8.80
C TYR A 107 4.01 -20.26 -9.66
N TRP A 108 2.78 -20.09 -9.21
CA TRP A 108 1.60 -20.60 -9.90
C TRP A 108 1.19 -19.63 -11.01
N LEU A 109 0.95 -20.18 -12.20
CA LEU A 109 0.25 -19.48 -13.25
C LEU A 109 -1.23 -19.83 -13.14
N VAL A 110 -2.06 -18.82 -12.97
CA VAL A 110 -3.51 -18.98 -12.86
C VAL A 110 -4.20 -18.15 -13.92
N GLU A 111 -5.33 -18.63 -14.43
CA GLU A 111 -6.20 -17.86 -15.32
C GLU A 111 -7.27 -17.17 -14.48
N SER A 112 -7.49 -15.88 -14.73
CA SER A 112 -8.60 -15.09 -14.17
C SER A 112 -9.58 -14.79 -15.30
N ALA A 113 -10.80 -15.33 -15.17
CA ALA A 113 -11.90 -15.05 -16.09
C ALA A 113 -12.34 -13.59 -16.00
N ALA A 114 -12.35 -13.02 -14.79
CA ALA A 114 -12.70 -11.63 -14.58
C ALA A 114 -11.70 -10.67 -15.25
N MET A 115 -10.39 -10.90 -15.08
CA MET A 115 -9.35 -10.06 -15.68
C MET A 115 -9.01 -10.42 -17.13
N LYS A 116 -9.54 -11.53 -17.66
CA LYS A 116 -9.21 -12.06 -18.99
C LYS A 116 -7.71 -12.20 -19.21
N ARG A 117 -6.97 -12.64 -18.19
CA ARG A 117 -5.52 -12.80 -18.30
C ARG A 117 -5.01 -13.87 -17.35
N GLN A 118 -3.81 -14.34 -17.65
CA GLN A 118 -3.05 -15.12 -16.69
C GLN A 118 -2.42 -14.19 -15.65
N VAL A 119 -2.40 -14.63 -14.40
CA VAL A 119 -1.79 -13.97 -13.25
C VAL A 119 -0.77 -14.92 -12.65
N LEU A 120 0.37 -14.36 -12.23
CA LEU A 120 1.33 -15.14 -11.48
C LEU A 120 1.05 -14.95 -9.98
N VAL A 121 1.02 -16.05 -9.24
CA VAL A 121 0.82 -16.07 -7.80
C VAL A 121 2.01 -16.77 -7.17
N GLU A 122 2.67 -16.09 -6.24
CA GLU A 122 3.71 -16.72 -5.41
C GLU A 122 3.05 -17.42 -4.24
N VAL A 123 3.30 -18.72 -4.11
CA VAL A 123 2.73 -19.56 -3.07
C VAL A 123 3.84 -20.19 -2.26
N VAL A 124 3.80 -20.02 -0.95
CA VAL A 124 4.62 -20.75 0.01
C VAL A 124 3.70 -21.70 0.77
N PRO A 125 3.65 -23.00 0.40
CA PRO A 125 2.87 -23.96 1.15
C PRO A 125 3.38 -24.08 2.59
N SER A 126 2.49 -24.39 3.53
CA SER A 126 2.87 -24.70 4.91
C SER A 126 3.97 -25.76 4.95
N ARG A 127 4.95 -25.55 5.84
CA ARG A 127 6.09 -26.45 6.05
C ARG A 127 5.98 -27.26 7.34
N VAL A 128 4.96 -26.98 8.15
CA VAL A 128 4.71 -27.61 9.45
C VAL A 128 3.63 -28.69 9.36
N GLY A 129 2.63 -28.49 8.51
CA GLY A 129 1.50 -29.41 8.32
C GLY A 129 1.01 -29.44 6.88
N THR A 130 0.22 -30.45 6.55
CA THR A 130 -0.39 -30.57 5.21
C THR A 130 -1.64 -29.73 5.09
N THR A 131 -2.47 -29.68 6.15
CA THR A 131 -3.69 -28.88 6.22
C THR A 131 -3.42 -27.61 7.02
N ALA A 132 -3.65 -26.44 6.40
CA ALA A 132 -3.35 -25.16 7.03
C ALA A 132 -4.29 -24.03 6.54
N PRO A 133 -4.46 -22.94 7.33
CA PRO A 133 -5.11 -21.73 6.85
C PRO A 133 -4.34 -21.07 5.71
N ALA A 134 -5.04 -20.20 4.96
CA ALA A 134 -4.42 -19.36 3.93
C ALA A 134 -4.18 -17.93 4.44
N LEU A 135 -3.00 -17.38 4.15
CA LEU A 135 -2.67 -15.97 4.37
C LEU A 135 -2.38 -15.31 3.02
N TYR A 136 -3.25 -14.40 2.60
CA TYR A 136 -3.10 -13.62 1.39
C TYR A 136 -2.29 -12.36 1.67
N MET A 137 -1.16 -12.18 0.99
CA MET A 137 -0.25 -11.04 1.22
C MET A 137 -0.25 -10.11 0.00
N LEU A 138 -0.62 -8.85 0.22
CA LEU A 138 -0.81 -7.84 -0.82
C LEU A 138 0.37 -6.85 -0.82
N ASP A 139 1.01 -6.69 -1.96
CA ASP A 139 2.12 -5.73 -2.15
C ASP A 139 1.62 -4.27 -2.14
N GLY A 140 2.55 -3.33 -2.04
CA GLY A 140 2.26 -1.89 -2.18
C GLY A 140 2.10 -1.44 -3.64
N VAL A 141 2.20 -0.13 -3.87
CA VAL A 141 2.03 0.52 -5.20
C VAL A 141 2.83 -0.14 -6.33
N ASP A 142 4.04 -0.62 -6.04
CA ASP A 142 4.91 -1.21 -7.04
C ASP A 142 4.50 -2.62 -7.47
N SER A 143 3.85 -3.41 -6.60
CA SER A 143 3.38 -4.78 -6.81
C SER A 143 3.99 -5.53 -8.03
N PRO A 144 5.31 -5.80 -8.04
CA PRO A 144 6.01 -6.33 -9.20
C PRO A 144 5.53 -7.73 -9.60
N GLU A 145 5.72 -8.12 -10.86
CA GLU A 145 5.33 -9.47 -11.31
C GLU A 145 6.28 -10.57 -10.84
N LYS A 146 7.59 -10.28 -10.77
CA LYS A 146 8.63 -11.27 -10.46
C LYS A 146 9.89 -10.59 -9.87
N PRO A 147 10.28 -10.87 -8.63
CA PRO A 147 9.48 -11.42 -7.52
C PRO A 147 8.63 -10.34 -6.83
N SER A 148 7.63 -10.75 -6.04
CA SER A 148 6.90 -9.85 -5.14
C SER A 148 7.82 -9.14 -4.15
N GLY A 149 7.35 -8.02 -3.60
CA GLY A 149 8.05 -7.33 -2.52
C GLY A 149 8.13 -8.19 -1.25
N TRP A 150 7.07 -8.94 -0.94
CA TRP A 150 7.04 -9.90 0.17
C TRP A 150 8.10 -11.00 0.06
N SER A 151 8.39 -11.48 -1.16
CA SER A 151 9.46 -12.45 -1.41
C SER A 151 10.85 -11.81 -1.36
N SER A 152 11.04 -10.68 -2.04
CA SER A 152 12.35 -10.04 -2.16
C SER A 152 12.81 -9.32 -0.90
N MET A 153 11.97 -8.45 -0.34
CA MET A 153 12.29 -7.57 0.77
C MET A 153 11.72 -8.10 2.10
N GLY A 154 10.47 -8.59 2.08
CA GLY A 154 9.80 -9.12 3.27
C GLY A 154 10.39 -10.44 3.79
N LYS A 155 11.04 -11.22 2.91
CA LYS A 155 11.54 -12.58 3.20
C LYS A 155 10.46 -13.46 3.83
N ILE A 156 9.24 -13.37 3.30
CA ILE A 156 8.04 -13.95 3.93
C ILE A 156 8.15 -15.46 4.13
N ALA A 157 8.79 -16.21 3.22
CA ALA A 157 8.98 -17.64 3.41
C ALA A 157 9.79 -17.95 4.67
N ASP A 158 10.86 -17.19 4.95
CA ASP A 158 11.73 -17.42 6.11
C ASP A 158 11.02 -17.04 7.41
N ARG A 159 10.25 -15.95 7.42
CA ARG A 159 9.45 -15.53 8.59
C ARG A 159 8.39 -16.54 8.96
N MET A 160 7.73 -17.11 7.95
CA MET A 160 6.64 -18.07 8.14
C MET A 160 7.14 -19.53 8.21
N ALA A 161 8.45 -19.77 8.34
CA ALA A 161 9.04 -21.10 8.28
C ALA A 161 8.53 -22.08 9.34
N GLY A 162 8.30 -21.56 10.55
CA GLY A 162 7.82 -22.32 11.70
C GLY A 162 6.30 -22.29 11.86
N GLU A 163 5.58 -21.71 10.90
CA GLU A 163 4.15 -21.46 11.00
C GLU A 163 3.36 -22.43 10.12
N ASN A 164 2.24 -22.93 10.65
CA ASN A 164 1.33 -23.78 9.88
C ASN A 164 0.35 -22.91 9.09
N VAL A 165 0.81 -22.35 7.96
CA VAL A 165 0.00 -21.48 7.09
C VAL A 165 0.49 -21.56 5.65
N HIS A 166 -0.43 -21.53 4.68
CA HIS A 166 -0.12 -21.30 3.29
C HIS A 166 -0.05 -19.80 3.03
N VAL A 167 1.09 -19.28 2.56
CA VAL A 167 1.19 -17.87 2.16
C VAL A 167 0.94 -17.76 0.67
N VAL A 168 0.01 -16.90 0.27
CA VAL A 168 -0.41 -16.71 -1.12
C VAL A 168 -0.25 -15.22 -1.48
N THR A 169 0.57 -14.90 -2.47
CA THR A 169 0.91 -13.53 -2.85
C THR A 169 0.61 -13.31 -4.34
N PRO A 170 -0.52 -12.68 -4.70
CA PRO A 170 -0.76 -12.27 -6.08
C PRO A 170 0.29 -11.24 -6.52
N THR A 171 0.72 -11.30 -7.79
CA THR A 171 1.77 -10.40 -8.32
C THR A 171 1.26 -9.59 -9.52
N GLY A 172 1.91 -8.47 -9.82
CA GLY A 172 1.58 -7.63 -10.99
C GLY A 172 0.39 -6.68 -10.82
N ALA A 173 -0.05 -6.39 -9.59
CA ALA A 173 -1.15 -5.49 -9.26
C ALA A 173 -0.72 -4.02 -9.13
N TYR A 174 0.10 -3.53 -10.07
CA TYR A 174 0.66 -2.17 -10.07
C TYR A 174 -0.43 -1.11 -9.86
N ALA A 175 -0.30 -0.31 -8.80
CA ALA A 175 -1.20 0.80 -8.45
C ALA A 175 -2.71 0.49 -8.52
N SER A 176 -3.11 -0.78 -8.39
CA SER A 176 -4.48 -1.19 -8.69
C SER A 176 -5.43 -1.03 -7.50
N TYR A 177 -4.89 -0.75 -6.30
CA TYR A 177 -5.59 -0.87 -5.01
C TYR A 177 -6.23 -2.23 -4.76
N PHE A 178 -5.82 -3.25 -5.53
CA PHE A 178 -6.49 -4.55 -5.60
C PHE A 178 -8.01 -4.45 -5.75
N ALA A 179 -8.47 -3.40 -6.45
CA ALA A 179 -9.88 -3.13 -6.68
C ALA A 179 -10.36 -3.65 -8.04
N ASP A 180 -11.67 -3.71 -8.18
CA ASP A 180 -12.34 -3.85 -9.47
C ASP A 180 -12.53 -2.46 -10.10
N TRP A 181 -11.83 -2.22 -11.22
CA TRP A 181 -11.86 -0.93 -11.88
C TRP A 181 -13.12 -0.80 -12.75
N GLU A 182 -13.74 0.38 -12.77
CA GLU A 182 -14.89 0.70 -13.62
C GLU A 182 -14.53 0.65 -15.11
N ASN A 183 -13.36 1.18 -15.47
CA ASN A 183 -12.91 1.29 -16.86
C ASN A 183 -11.53 0.65 -17.05
N VAL A 184 -11.29 0.17 -18.28
CA VAL A 184 -9.96 -0.31 -18.68
C VAL A 184 -9.02 0.89 -18.75
N ASP A 185 -7.90 0.81 -18.03
CA ASP A 185 -6.88 1.85 -18.06
C ASP A 185 -5.84 1.57 -19.16
N PRO A 186 -5.44 2.57 -19.96
CA PRO A 186 -4.47 2.36 -21.04
C PRO A 186 -3.05 2.02 -20.56
N VAL A 187 -2.74 2.24 -19.28
CA VAL A 187 -1.42 1.96 -18.67
C VAL A 187 -1.52 0.81 -17.67
N LEU A 188 -2.55 0.81 -16.82
CA LEU A 188 -2.73 -0.20 -15.76
C LEU A 188 -3.62 -1.38 -16.16
N GLY A 189 -4.26 -1.31 -17.34
CA GLY A 189 -4.97 -2.41 -17.97
C GLY A 189 -6.36 -2.69 -17.40
N HIS A 190 -6.86 -3.90 -17.70
CA HIS A 190 -8.14 -4.40 -17.19
C HIS A 190 -7.94 -4.99 -15.79
N ASN A 191 -8.50 -4.34 -14.77
CA ASN A 191 -8.30 -4.71 -13.37
C ASN A 191 -9.61 -5.17 -12.73
N LYS A 192 -9.61 -6.43 -12.28
CA LYS A 192 -10.68 -7.10 -11.52
C LYS A 192 -10.08 -7.86 -10.35
N TRP A 193 -9.28 -7.14 -9.56
CA TRP A 193 -8.47 -7.74 -8.50
C TRP A 193 -9.28 -8.10 -7.27
N GLU A 194 -10.36 -7.36 -6.98
CA GLU A 194 -11.24 -7.66 -5.86
C GLU A 194 -11.97 -8.98 -6.14
N THR A 195 -12.59 -9.09 -7.32
CA THR A 195 -13.18 -10.36 -7.80
C THR A 195 -12.16 -11.50 -7.76
N PHE A 196 -10.93 -11.26 -8.23
CA PHE A 196 -9.89 -12.30 -8.22
C PHE A 196 -9.53 -12.75 -6.81
N LEU A 197 -9.47 -11.84 -5.82
CA LEU A 197 -9.05 -12.18 -4.46
C LEU A 197 -10.15 -12.80 -3.61
N THR A 198 -11.42 -12.54 -3.94
CA THR A 198 -12.56 -12.94 -3.13
C THR A 198 -13.34 -14.10 -3.72
N GLU A 199 -13.34 -14.25 -5.06
CA GLU A 199 -14.10 -15.31 -5.74
C GLU A 199 -13.19 -16.33 -6.43
N GLU A 200 -12.16 -15.88 -7.14
CA GLU A 200 -11.39 -16.76 -8.04
C GLU A 200 -10.24 -17.46 -7.32
N LEU A 201 -9.36 -16.69 -6.67
CA LEU A 201 -8.13 -17.18 -6.07
C LEU A 201 -8.38 -18.09 -4.86
N PRO A 202 -9.34 -17.83 -3.95
CA PRO A 202 -9.63 -18.75 -2.85
C PRO A 202 -10.06 -20.14 -3.35
N ALA A 203 -10.93 -20.19 -4.36
CA ALA A 203 -11.34 -21.44 -4.99
C ALA A 203 -10.14 -22.17 -5.63
N ILE A 204 -9.28 -21.44 -6.33
CA ILE A 204 -8.06 -22.01 -6.93
C ILE A 204 -7.12 -22.57 -5.86
N VAL A 205 -6.85 -21.81 -4.79
CA VAL A 205 -6.00 -22.22 -3.67
C VAL A 205 -6.54 -23.50 -3.03
N SER A 206 -7.83 -23.53 -2.69
CA SER A 206 -8.48 -24.71 -2.07
C SER A 206 -8.49 -25.95 -2.97
N SER A 207 -8.42 -25.78 -4.31
CA SER A 207 -8.33 -26.91 -5.24
C SER A 207 -6.93 -27.53 -5.33
N GLN A 208 -5.90 -26.80 -4.92
CA GLN A 208 -4.49 -27.20 -5.08
C GLN A 208 -3.79 -27.48 -3.75
N LEU A 209 -4.30 -26.96 -2.64
CA LEU A 209 -3.77 -27.11 -1.29
C LEU A 209 -4.86 -27.57 -0.33
N GLU A 210 -4.47 -28.38 0.65
CA GLU A 210 -5.35 -28.75 1.76
C GLU A 210 -5.50 -27.54 2.69
N VAL A 211 -6.56 -26.76 2.50
CA VAL A 211 -6.84 -25.58 3.33
C VAL A 211 -7.83 -25.88 4.44
N THR A 212 -7.70 -25.20 5.57
CA THR A 212 -8.80 -25.10 6.57
C THR A 212 -9.90 -24.18 6.05
N ASP A 213 -10.99 -24.04 6.81
CA ASP A 213 -12.02 -23.02 6.59
C ASP A 213 -11.59 -21.61 7.02
N LYS A 214 -10.38 -21.47 7.60
CA LYS A 214 -9.80 -20.21 8.06
C LYS A 214 -8.86 -19.55 7.06
N ALA A 215 -8.97 -18.22 6.94
CA ALA A 215 -8.03 -17.43 6.16
C ALA A 215 -7.82 -16.01 6.73
N ALA A 216 -6.72 -15.38 6.34
CA ALA A 216 -6.40 -13.99 6.64
C ALA A 216 -5.90 -13.26 5.40
N VAL A 217 -6.02 -11.93 5.42
CA VAL A 217 -5.44 -11.05 4.42
C VAL A 217 -4.53 -10.03 5.08
N GLY A 218 -3.39 -9.72 4.48
CA GLY A 218 -2.51 -8.68 4.96
C GLY A 218 -1.82 -7.94 3.85
N GLY A 219 -1.31 -6.75 4.14
CA GLY A 219 -0.66 -5.95 3.11
C GLY A 219 0.07 -4.73 3.63
N ILE A 220 0.82 -4.10 2.74
CA ILE A 220 1.57 -2.87 3.01
C ILE A 220 1.03 -1.72 2.16
N SER A 221 1.03 -0.49 2.68
CA SER A 221 0.71 0.71 1.89
C SER A 221 -0.66 0.56 1.19
N MET A 222 -0.70 0.72 -0.14
CA MET A 222 -1.83 0.39 -1.01
C MET A 222 -2.46 -0.98 -0.72
N GLY A 223 -1.64 -2.04 -0.60
CA GLY A 223 -2.10 -3.38 -0.27
C GLY A 223 -2.60 -3.51 1.17
N GLY A 224 -2.11 -2.69 2.10
CA GLY A 224 -2.60 -2.63 3.48
C GLY A 224 -4.00 -2.03 3.57
N GLN A 225 -4.23 -0.92 2.84
CA GLN A 225 -5.58 -0.38 2.64
C GLN A 225 -6.51 -1.42 2.01
N ALA A 226 -6.07 -2.07 0.94
CA ALA A 226 -6.85 -3.09 0.26
C ALA A 226 -7.18 -4.29 1.17
N ALA A 227 -6.22 -4.79 1.94
CA ALA A 227 -6.44 -5.88 2.90
C ALA A 227 -7.53 -5.54 3.92
N MET A 228 -7.50 -4.32 4.47
CA MET A 228 -8.51 -3.85 5.42
C MET A 228 -9.90 -3.71 4.75
N HIS A 229 -9.95 -3.19 3.53
CA HIS A 229 -11.18 -3.10 2.74
C HIS A 229 -11.78 -4.49 2.46
N LEU A 230 -10.97 -5.45 2.02
CA LEU A 230 -11.39 -6.81 1.74
C LEU A 230 -11.94 -7.50 2.98
N ALA A 231 -11.26 -7.39 4.13
CA ALA A 231 -11.74 -7.94 5.39
C ALA A 231 -13.06 -7.28 5.87
N ALA A 232 -13.26 -5.99 5.61
CA ALA A 232 -14.49 -5.29 5.97
C ALA A 232 -15.66 -5.55 5.00
N THR A 233 -15.38 -5.94 3.76
CA THR A 233 -16.42 -6.14 2.73
C THR A 233 -16.78 -7.61 2.56
N TYR A 234 -15.84 -8.50 2.83
CA TYR A 234 -15.97 -9.95 2.75
C TYR A 234 -15.61 -10.63 4.09
N PRO A 235 -16.32 -10.28 5.19
CA PRO A 235 -16.00 -10.77 6.53
C PRO A 235 -16.11 -12.30 6.67
N GLU A 236 -16.84 -12.97 5.78
CA GLU A 236 -16.93 -14.43 5.71
C GLU A 236 -15.67 -15.10 5.15
N LEU A 237 -14.79 -14.36 4.47
CA LEU A 237 -13.57 -14.89 3.87
C LEU A 237 -12.34 -14.74 4.76
N TYR A 238 -12.29 -13.71 5.61
CA TYR A 238 -11.08 -13.35 6.33
C TYR A 238 -11.31 -13.23 7.84
N ASP A 239 -10.88 -14.23 8.60
CA ASP A 239 -10.92 -14.27 10.07
C ASP A 239 -9.86 -13.35 10.71
N GLY A 240 -8.84 -12.94 9.95
CA GLY A 240 -7.78 -12.06 10.41
C GLY A 240 -7.32 -11.08 9.34
N VAL A 241 -6.97 -9.87 9.76
CA VAL A 241 -6.43 -8.84 8.88
C VAL A 241 -5.24 -8.12 9.50
N MET A 242 -4.17 -7.94 8.73
CA MET A 242 -3.01 -7.14 9.15
C MET A 242 -2.58 -6.13 8.09
N SER A 243 -2.44 -4.86 8.49
CA SER A 243 -2.04 -3.79 7.56
C SER A 243 -0.84 -2.99 8.08
N PHE A 244 0.14 -2.73 7.22
CA PHE A 244 1.35 -1.98 7.55
C PHE A 244 1.41 -0.68 6.75
N SER A 245 1.29 0.45 7.44
CA SER A 245 1.24 1.80 6.86
C SER A 245 0.14 2.00 5.80
N GLY A 246 -1.07 1.47 6.03
CA GLY A 246 -2.24 1.72 5.19
C GLY A 246 -2.97 3.04 5.53
N TYR A 247 -3.80 3.53 4.61
CA TYR A 247 -4.69 4.67 4.83
C TYR A 247 -6.14 4.21 4.57
N TYR A 248 -7.07 4.41 5.53
CA TYR A 248 -8.36 3.70 5.52
C TYR A 248 -9.59 4.57 5.21
N SER A 249 -9.39 5.85 4.90
CA SER A 249 -10.42 6.68 4.30
C SER A 249 -10.09 6.99 2.85
N THR A 250 -11.10 6.95 2.00
CA THR A 250 -11.04 7.35 0.59
C THR A 250 -11.78 8.68 0.36
N MET A 251 -12.61 9.08 1.34
CA MET A 251 -13.52 10.22 1.23
C MET A 251 -12.94 11.52 1.78
N ASP A 252 -12.00 11.44 2.73
CA ASP A 252 -11.26 12.60 3.18
C ASP A 252 -10.23 13.08 2.12
N GLN A 253 -9.79 14.33 2.25
CA GLN A 253 -8.89 14.95 1.26
C GLN A 253 -7.52 14.27 1.21
N LEU A 254 -6.97 13.83 2.34
CA LEU A 254 -5.65 13.20 2.40
C LEU A 254 -5.69 11.78 1.80
N GLY A 255 -6.74 11.02 2.09
CA GLY A 255 -7.02 9.72 1.51
C GLY A 255 -7.17 9.79 0.00
N TYR A 256 -7.99 10.73 -0.49
CA TYR A 256 -8.12 10.97 -1.93
C TYR A 256 -6.78 11.29 -2.59
N GLN A 257 -6.00 12.21 -2.03
CA GLN A 257 -4.70 12.58 -2.63
C GLN A 257 -3.69 11.44 -2.56
N THR A 258 -3.70 10.62 -1.51
CA THR A 258 -2.84 9.43 -1.40
C THR A 258 -3.19 8.42 -2.48
N ILE A 259 -4.48 8.15 -2.70
CA ILE A 259 -4.96 7.23 -3.73
C ILE A 259 -4.64 7.75 -5.12
N ARG A 260 -4.88 9.04 -5.35
CA ARG A 260 -4.57 9.73 -6.59
C ARG A 260 -3.08 9.65 -6.93
N LEU A 261 -2.21 10.00 -5.99
CA LEU A 261 -0.76 9.95 -6.19
C LEU A 261 -0.29 8.53 -6.47
N THR A 262 -0.79 7.53 -5.75
CA THR A 262 -0.47 6.11 -5.98
C THR A 262 -0.80 5.68 -7.41
N VAL A 263 -1.98 6.05 -7.92
CA VAL A 263 -2.43 5.70 -9.29
C VAL A 263 -1.68 6.48 -10.36
N GLU A 264 -1.67 7.81 -10.24
CA GLU A 264 -1.16 8.70 -11.30
C GLU A 264 0.37 8.65 -11.42
N THR A 265 1.11 8.39 -10.33
CA THR A 265 2.58 8.21 -10.40
C THR A 265 2.99 6.92 -11.11
N ARG A 266 2.06 6.00 -11.35
CA ARG A 266 2.24 4.81 -12.18
C ARG A 266 1.60 4.96 -13.57
N GLY A 267 1.09 6.15 -13.88
CA GLY A 267 0.57 6.52 -15.19
C GLY A 267 -0.89 6.17 -15.44
N GLY A 268 -1.59 5.61 -14.45
CA GLY A 268 -3.03 5.37 -14.54
C GLY A 268 -3.85 6.65 -14.37
N ALA A 269 -5.10 6.61 -14.80
CA ALA A 269 -6.08 7.63 -14.49
C ALA A 269 -6.99 7.16 -13.35
N ILE A 270 -7.02 7.91 -12.25
CA ILE A 270 -7.77 7.56 -11.03
C ILE A 270 -9.28 7.40 -11.30
N GLU A 271 -9.83 8.18 -12.25
CA GLU A 271 -11.23 8.09 -12.64
C GLU A 271 -11.59 6.77 -13.32
N ASN A 272 -10.61 6.02 -13.86
CA ASN A 272 -10.87 4.69 -14.39
C ASN A 272 -11.13 3.65 -13.29
N MET A 273 -10.67 3.90 -12.06
CA MET A 273 -10.82 2.96 -10.95
C MET A 273 -12.22 2.98 -10.35
N TRP A 274 -12.64 4.13 -9.80
CA TRP A 274 -13.92 4.27 -9.07
C TRP A 274 -14.76 5.46 -9.56
N GLY A 275 -14.48 5.95 -10.78
CA GLY A 275 -15.15 7.13 -11.32
C GLY A 275 -14.78 8.42 -10.57
N PRO A 276 -15.64 9.46 -10.66
CA PRO A 276 -15.41 10.74 -9.99
C PRO A 276 -15.32 10.59 -8.46
N HIS A 277 -14.42 11.34 -7.81
CA HIS A 277 -14.32 11.35 -6.34
C HIS A 277 -15.67 11.64 -5.69
N GLY A 278 -16.01 10.85 -4.67
CA GLY A 278 -17.32 10.91 -4.03
C GLY A 278 -18.45 10.26 -4.81
N SER A 279 -18.16 9.43 -5.81
CA SER A 279 -19.11 8.45 -6.37
C SER A 279 -19.55 7.43 -5.30
N GLU A 280 -20.51 6.58 -5.66
CA GLU A 280 -20.88 5.42 -4.84
C GLU A 280 -19.70 4.45 -4.67
N ALA A 281 -18.93 4.20 -5.73
CA ALA A 281 -17.75 3.34 -5.68
C ALA A 281 -16.69 3.87 -4.69
N TRP A 282 -16.41 5.17 -4.69
CA TRP A 282 -15.51 5.78 -3.69
C TRP A 282 -15.98 5.55 -2.25
N ARG A 283 -17.29 5.78 -1.98
CA ARG A 283 -17.87 5.55 -0.64
C ARG A 283 -17.84 4.08 -0.25
N ALA A 284 -18.11 3.17 -1.19
CA ALA A 284 -18.09 1.73 -0.93
C ALA A 284 -16.69 1.25 -0.51
N HIS A 285 -15.63 1.88 -1.01
CA HIS A 285 -14.25 1.58 -0.64
C HIS A 285 -13.72 2.39 0.55
N ASP A 286 -14.56 3.23 1.19
CA ASP A 286 -14.21 3.99 2.39
C ASP A 286 -14.30 3.10 3.64
N THR A 287 -13.26 2.34 3.93
CA THR A 287 -13.25 1.35 5.02
C THR A 287 -13.53 1.95 6.40
N ILE A 288 -13.07 3.18 6.67
CA ILE A 288 -13.34 3.88 7.94
C ILE A 288 -14.85 4.08 8.20
N SER A 289 -15.67 4.21 7.16
CA SER A 289 -17.13 4.32 7.27
C SER A 289 -17.82 2.98 7.53
N HIS A 290 -17.10 1.87 7.38
CA HIS A 290 -17.64 0.50 7.45
C HIS A 290 -16.94 -0.38 8.49
N VAL A 291 -16.28 0.22 9.49
CA VAL A 291 -15.54 -0.50 10.55
C VAL A 291 -16.37 -1.54 11.31
N GLY A 292 -17.70 -1.36 11.36
CA GLY A 292 -18.60 -2.33 12.00
C GLY A 292 -18.53 -3.73 11.40
N ASN A 293 -18.16 -3.85 10.12
CA ASN A 293 -18.07 -5.14 9.44
C ASN A 293 -16.81 -5.93 9.84
N LEU A 294 -15.85 -5.31 10.54
CA LEU A 294 -14.64 -5.98 11.03
C LEU A 294 -14.84 -6.70 12.37
N ALA A 295 -16.08 -6.77 12.89
CA ALA A 295 -16.38 -7.27 14.22
C ALA A 295 -15.96 -8.75 14.44
N ASP A 296 -16.00 -9.56 13.39
CA ASP A 296 -15.70 -10.99 13.45
C ASP A 296 -14.22 -11.30 13.13
N ALA A 297 -13.45 -10.31 12.67
CA ALA A 297 -12.04 -10.48 12.31
C ALA A 297 -11.10 -10.03 13.45
N ARG A 298 -9.93 -10.66 13.57
CA ARG A 298 -8.81 -10.09 14.34
C ARG A 298 -8.14 -8.99 13.53
N VAL A 299 -8.25 -7.74 14.00
CA VAL A 299 -7.74 -6.57 13.28
C VAL A 299 -6.40 -6.09 13.86
N TYR A 300 -5.34 -6.16 13.05
CA TYR A 300 -4.06 -5.53 13.35
C TYR A 300 -3.72 -4.47 12.32
N PHE A 301 -3.16 -3.35 12.77
CA PHE A 301 -2.53 -2.40 11.86
C PHE A 301 -1.39 -1.65 12.51
N SER A 302 -0.50 -1.09 11.71
CA SER A 302 0.59 -0.27 12.20
C SER A 302 0.85 0.92 11.29
N ALA A 303 1.45 1.95 11.84
CA ALA A 303 1.93 3.12 11.11
C ALA A 303 3.23 3.62 11.73
N GLY A 304 4.16 4.09 10.89
CA GLY A 304 5.23 4.97 11.32
C GLY A 304 4.66 6.34 11.69
N ASN A 305 5.40 7.08 12.51
CA ASN A 305 5.04 8.44 12.91
C ASN A 305 5.62 9.52 11.96
N GLY A 306 6.22 9.12 10.83
CA GLY A 306 6.85 10.03 9.87
C GLY A 306 8.08 10.77 10.41
N VAL A 307 8.67 10.32 11.52
CA VAL A 307 9.97 10.78 12.01
C VAL A 307 11.06 9.93 11.35
N VAL A 308 11.99 10.59 10.63
CA VAL A 308 13.11 9.93 9.94
C VAL A 308 14.04 9.29 10.97
N GLY A 309 14.19 7.96 10.91
CA GLY A 309 15.19 7.23 11.70
C GLY A 309 16.53 7.09 10.97
N GLU A 310 17.56 6.61 11.67
CA GLU A 310 18.88 6.35 11.05
C GLU A 310 18.82 5.28 9.94
N ASP A 311 17.95 4.27 10.11
CA ASP A 311 17.69 3.21 9.12
C ASP A 311 17.11 3.79 7.80
N ASP A 312 16.32 4.85 7.91
CA ASP A 312 15.69 5.51 6.76
C ASP A 312 16.73 6.26 5.92
N LEU A 313 17.64 7.00 6.56
CA LEU A 313 18.72 7.71 5.88
C LEU A 313 19.65 6.74 5.13
N ALA A 314 19.88 5.55 5.71
CA ALA A 314 20.64 4.49 5.07
C ALA A 314 19.89 3.87 3.87
N ALA A 315 18.58 3.64 3.99
CA ALA A 315 17.76 3.06 2.92
C ALA A 315 17.60 3.98 1.70
N TYR A 316 17.50 5.30 1.91
CA TYR A 316 17.35 6.28 0.83
C TYR A 316 18.68 6.70 0.19
N GLY A 317 19.83 6.38 0.80
CA GLY A 317 21.15 6.56 0.17
C GLY A 317 21.45 7.98 -0.33
N GLY A 318 20.86 9.00 0.28
CA GLY A 318 20.98 10.41 -0.13
C GLY A 318 19.91 10.93 -1.10
N ASP A 319 18.87 10.15 -1.44
CA ASP A 319 17.71 10.62 -2.20
C ASP A 319 16.78 11.52 -1.36
N LEU A 320 17.13 12.80 -1.31
CA LEU A 320 16.38 13.82 -0.58
C LEU A 320 14.95 14.01 -1.11
N GLY A 321 14.68 13.67 -2.38
CA GLY A 321 13.33 13.73 -2.97
C GLY A 321 12.43 12.59 -2.49
N GLY A 322 12.97 11.37 -2.47
CA GLY A 322 12.31 10.19 -1.90
C GLY A 322 12.05 10.32 -0.40
N VAL A 323 12.97 10.93 0.35
CA VAL A 323 12.80 11.23 1.79
C VAL A 323 11.65 12.21 2.03
N ALA A 324 11.56 13.29 1.25
CA ALA A 324 10.48 14.27 1.39
C ALA A 324 9.10 13.68 1.04
N ALA A 325 9.01 12.87 -0.03
CA ALA A 325 7.78 12.18 -0.40
C ALA A 325 7.36 11.16 0.67
N GLY A 326 8.30 10.37 1.18
CA GLY A 326 8.06 9.42 2.27
C GLY A 326 7.60 10.07 3.57
N LEU A 327 8.13 11.25 3.90
CA LEU A 327 7.76 12.00 5.10
C LEU A 327 6.33 12.56 5.03
N VAL A 328 5.93 13.11 3.88
CA VAL A 328 4.56 13.63 3.68
C VAL A 328 3.54 12.50 3.70
N LEU A 329 3.83 11.38 3.02
CA LEU A 329 2.97 10.20 3.01
C LEU A 329 2.82 9.61 4.41
N GLU A 330 3.91 9.43 5.16
CA GLU A 330 3.84 8.78 6.47
C GLU A 330 3.14 9.64 7.52
N ARG A 331 3.24 10.97 7.46
CA ARG A 331 2.48 11.87 8.34
C ARG A 331 0.98 11.84 8.04
N GLY A 332 0.60 11.78 6.76
CA GLY A 332 -0.79 11.56 6.37
C GLY A 332 -1.29 10.20 6.87
N VAL A 333 -0.53 9.13 6.66
CA VAL A 333 -0.84 7.78 7.16
C VAL A 333 -1.00 7.75 8.67
N PHE A 334 -0.18 8.47 9.44
CA PHE A 334 -0.33 8.57 10.89
C PHE A 334 -1.68 9.19 11.28
N GLU A 335 -2.05 10.32 10.68
CA GLU A 335 -3.36 10.96 10.92
C GLU A 335 -4.52 10.03 10.55
N GLY A 336 -4.48 9.43 9.35
CA GLY A 336 -5.49 8.47 8.90
C GLY A 336 -5.60 7.24 9.80
N THR A 337 -4.46 6.74 10.30
CA THR A 337 -4.41 5.60 11.23
C THR A 337 -5.03 5.94 12.57
N THR A 338 -4.79 7.13 13.12
CA THR A 338 -5.43 7.57 14.37
C THR A 338 -6.93 7.80 14.21
N ALA A 339 -7.38 8.31 13.06
CA ALA A 339 -8.80 8.45 12.76
C ALA A 339 -9.49 7.07 12.66
N PHE A 340 -8.84 6.10 12.03
CA PHE A 340 -9.33 4.74 11.92
C PHE A 340 -9.39 4.03 13.28
N GLU A 341 -8.35 4.13 14.10
CA GLU A 341 -8.35 3.60 15.47
C GLU A 341 -9.50 4.19 16.31
N LYS A 342 -9.75 5.50 16.19
CA LYS A 342 -10.89 6.15 16.85
C LYS A 342 -12.23 5.59 16.37
N ALA A 343 -12.38 5.33 15.07
CA ALA A 343 -13.60 4.74 14.52
C ALA A 343 -13.83 3.30 15.04
N LEU A 344 -12.78 2.48 15.08
CA LEU A 344 -12.82 1.12 15.65
C LEU A 344 -13.20 1.13 17.14
N LYS A 345 -12.53 1.98 17.95
CA LYS A 345 -12.83 2.15 19.37
C LYS A 345 -14.28 2.58 19.62
N SER A 346 -14.78 3.52 18.81
CA SER A 346 -16.15 4.04 18.93
C SER A 346 -17.20 2.99 18.56
N SER A 347 -16.84 2.04 17.70
CA SER A 347 -17.69 0.93 17.27
C SER A 347 -17.51 -0.35 18.11
N GLY A 348 -16.60 -0.34 19.10
CA GLY A 348 -16.36 -1.49 19.98
C GLY A 348 -15.66 -2.67 19.30
N ILE A 349 -14.92 -2.43 18.22
CA ILE A 349 -14.22 -3.48 17.47
C ILE A 349 -12.90 -3.82 18.17
N ASP A 350 -12.64 -5.11 18.40
CA ASP A 350 -11.37 -5.57 18.99
C ASP A 350 -10.24 -5.41 17.97
N HIS A 351 -9.19 -4.69 18.35
CA HIS A 351 -8.08 -4.39 17.46
C HIS A 351 -6.80 -4.15 18.25
N ARG A 352 -5.68 -4.29 17.55
CA ARG A 352 -4.38 -3.80 17.99
C ARG A 352 -3.82 -2.84 16.95
N VAL A 353 -3.31 -1.71 17.43
CA VAL A 353 -2.51 -0.80 16.64
C VAL A 353 -1.15 -0.59 17.28
N ASP A 354 -0.10 -0.68 16.48
CA ASP A 354 1.27 -0.39 16.90
C ASP A 354 1.78 0.83 16.12
N TYR A 355 2.14 1.89 16.84
CA TYR A 355 2.74 3.10 16.28
C TYR A 355 4.26 3.07 16.48
N SER A 356 5.04 3.07 15.40
CA SER A 356 6.49 3.07 15.49
C SER A 356 7.02 4.44 15.95
N GLU A 357 8.01 4.45 16.85
CA GLU A 357 8.66 5.69 17.34
C GLU A 357 9.43 6.45 16.25
N THR A 358 9.80 5.76 15.16
CA THR A 358 10.43 6.29 13.95
C THR A 358 10.04 5.44 12.75
N GLY A 359 10.13 5.99 11.54
CA GLY A 359 10.04 5.22 10.30
C GLY A 359 9.46 6.01 9.14
N LEU A 360 10.06 5.85 7.95
CA LEU A 360 9.51 6.21 6.66
C LEU A 360 8.73 5.05 6.01
N HIS A 361 7.97 5.40 4.97
CA HIS A 361 7.14 4.50 4.19
C HIS A 361 7.95 3.51 3.31
N ASN A 362 8.61 2.53 3.94
CA ASN A 362 9.50 1.57 3.27
C ASN A 362 9.46 0.18 3.91
N TRP A 363 9.99 -0.81 3.19
CA TRP A 363 10.02 -2.22 3.61
C TRP A 363 10.69 -2.45 4.97
N VAL A 364 11.74 -1.71 5.31
CA VAL A 364 12.43 -1.89 6.60
C VAL A 364 11.48 -1.58 7.74
N ASN A 365 10.69 -0.51 7.64
CA ASN A 365 9.73 -0.14 8.67
C ASN A 365 8.48 -1.01 8.67
N PHE A 366 7.97 -1.42 7.50
CA PHE A 366 6.84 -2.36 7.43
C PHE A 366 7.16 -3.65 8.20
N MET A 367 8.38 -4.16 8.04
CA MET A 367 8.78 -5.41 8.67
C MET A 367 9.08 -5.30 10.18
N LYS A 368 9.21 -4.10 10.76
CA LYS A 368 9.37 -3.93 12.23
C LYS A 368 8.16 -4.48 12.99
N ASN A 369 6.98 -4.36 12.39
CA ASN A 369 5.70 -4.67 13.01
C ASN A 369 5.10 -6.00 12.52
N PHE A 370 5.75 -6.69 11.58
CA PHE A 370 5.22 -7.91 10.97
C PHE A 370 4.97 -9.01 12.00
N ASP A 371 5.98 -9.33 12.81
CA ASP A 371 5.90 -10.46 13.75
C ASP A 371 4.81 -10.19 14.82
N ALA A 372 4.70 -8.95 15.30
CA ALA A 372 3.63 -8.53 16.23
C ALA A 372 2.23 -8.62 15.60
N GLY A 373 2.11 -8.25 14.32
CA GLY A 373 0.85 -8.35 13.59
C GLY A 373 0.42 -9.79 13.36
N TRP A 374 1.36 -10.64 12.92
CA TRP A 374 1.12 -12.06 12.76
C TRP A 374 0.71 -12.72 14.08
N ASP A 375 1.46 -12.51 15.16
CA ASP A 375 1.15 -13.07 16.47
C ASP A 375 -0.24 -12.67 16.99
N TYR A 376 -0.69 -11.46 16.64
CA TYR A 376 -2.01 -10.97 17.03
C TYR A 376 -3.16 -11.64 16.26
N ILE A 377 -3.01 -11.83 14.93
CA ILE A 377 -4.08 -12.40 14.10
C ILE A 377 -4.08 -13.93 14.10
N LYS A 378 -2.92 -14.55 14.32
CA LYS A 378 -2.72 -16.01 14.28
C LYS A 378 -3.75 -16.81 15.09
N PRO A 379 -4.19 -16.41 16.29
CA PRO A 379 -5.22 -17.13 17.03
C PRO A 379 -6.56 -17.26 16.30
N ALA A 380 -6.92 -16.33 15.39
CA ALA A 380 -8.14 -16.46 14.58
C ALA A 380 -8.04 -17.57 13.52
N LEU A 381 -6.81 -17.97 13.17
CA LEU A 381 -6.52 -18.98 12.18
C LEU A 381 -6.28 -20.37 12.79
N GLN A 382 -6.36 -20.47 14.12
CA GLN A 382 -6.18 -21.69 14.88
C GLN A 382 -7.55 -22.15 15.39
N GLY A 383 -8.21 -23.01 14.62
CA GLY A 383 -9.54 -23.55 14.95
C GLY A 383 -9.73 -24.92 14.34
#